data_AF-A0A2E0VT69-F1
#
_entry.id   AF-A0A2E0VT69-F1
#
_cell.length_a   1.000
_cell.length_b   1.000
_cell.length_c   1.000
_cell.angle_alpha   90.00
_cell.angle_beta   90.00
_cell.angle_gamma   90.00
#
_symmetry.space_group_name_H-M   'P 1'
#
loop_
_entity.id
_entity.type
_entity.pdbx_description
1 polymer ?
#
loop_
_entity_poly.entity_id
_entity_poly.type
_entity_poly.pdbx_seq_one_letter_code
_entity_poly.pdbx_strand_id
1 'polypeptide(L)'
;MKNSACIVLLFLFAFANAAWWLPAPARHCAATETETVWGFFGHRKINRHAVYSLPPEMMVFFKPNIDYLTEHAVDADMRRYASKYEAPRHYIDLDRYGEPPFPALPRNWTDALLCHSDYFFLRQNGDTLPLFSQPVVEAWLGPDSLLAMNPATGVGEQVLSYRQMRSFFREEVLPLYYEDEWRVSADSFQLKTGVLLPDCEAILVVDTFSQHGIVPYQLERMMGQLTAAFRKGDTDRILRYAADLGHYMADAHVPLHTTENYNGQLTNQLGIHAFWESRLPELFADEYYDFWVGKAGYILDQREFFWNTVMESHSLVDSVLTIEKELSQQYPPDQQYCTEWRGNSAVTVPCEAYSRAYHDRLGGMVERRMREAILAVSSAWYTAWVDAGQPDLRPLAGIPLPPEEAMPADSLQQPVKPLRPHEGE
;
A
#
# COMPACT_ATOMS: atom_id res chain seq x y z
N MET A 1 -54.14 -37.50 -52.69
CA MET A 1 -53.40 -36.21 -52.75
C MET A 1 -52.58 -36.06 -51.49
N LYS A 2 -51.25 -35.91 -51.63
CA LYS A 2 -50.24 -35.27 -50.73
C LYS A 2 -50.32 -35.59 -49.22
N ASN A 3 -49.43 -36.44 -48.69
CA ASN A 3 -48.06 -36.16 -48.17
C ASN A 3 -47.99 -35.33 -46.87
N SER A 4 -47.53 -36.01 -45.81
CA SER A 4 -46.48 -35.64 -44.81
C SER A 4 -46.75 -34.45 -43.87
N ALA A 5 -46.38 -34.41 -42.58
CA ALA A 5 -45.40 -35.17 -41.80
C ALA A 5 -45.74 -35.09 -40.28
N CYS A 6 -45.32 -36.12 -39.53
CA CYS A 6 -45.25 -36.15 -38.07
C CYS A 6 -44.14 -35.23 -37.54
N ILE A 7 -44.40 -34.50 -36.46
CA ILE A 7 -43.37 -33.84 -35.64
C ILE A 7 -43.15 -34.71 -34.40
N VAL A 8 -41.96 -35.29 -34.31
CA VAL A 8 -41.40 -35.95 -33.12
C VAL A 8 -40.47 -34.95 -32.45
N LEU A 9 -40.74 -34.59 -31.19
CA LEU A 9 -39.77 -33.89 -30.34
C LEU A 9 -38.72 -34.90 -29.86
N LEU A 10 -37.48 -34.70 -30.28
CA LEU A 10 -36.29 -35.36 -29.76
C LEU A 10 -35.43 -34.32 -29.04
N PHE A 11 -35.37 -34.40 -27.71
CA PHE A 11 -34.30 -33.80 -26.92
C PHE A 11 -33.11 -34.77 -26.96
N LEU A 12 -32.03 -34.37 -27.63
CA LEU A 12 -30.76 -35.09 -27.62
C LEU A 12 -29.69 -34.24 -26.92
N PHE A 13 -29.14 -34.82 -25.86
CA PHE A 13 -27.81 -34.54 -25.33
C PHE A 13 -26.75 -34.73 -26.42
N ALA A 14 -25.75 -33.83 -26.45
CA ALA A 14 -24.48 -34.10 -27.12
C ALA A 14 -23.32 -33.48 -26.32
N PHE A 15 -22.44 -34.37 -25.85
CA PHE A 15 -21.13 -34.09 -25.31
C PHE A 15 -20.13 -33.74 -26.42
N ALA A 16 -19.05 -33.06 -25.99
CA ALA A 16 -17.70 -33.02 -26.56
C ALA A 16 -17.42 -32.13 -27.79
N ASN A 17 -16.58 -31.12 -27.57
CA ASN A 17 -15.39 -30.90 -28.41
C ASN A 17 -14.28 -30.24 -27.59
N ALA A 18 -13.26 -31.04 -27.25
CA ALA A 18 -11.94 -30.57 -26.89
C ALA A 18 -11.21 -30.15 -28.17
N ALA A 19 -10.66 -28.94 -28.19
CA ALA A 19 -9.72 -28.53 -29.22
C ALA A 19 -8.62 -27.63 -28.65
N TRP A 20 -7.47 -28.25 -28.41
CA TRP A 20 -6.11 -27.74 -28.67
C TRP A 20 -5.79 -26.31 -28.25
N TRP A 21 -5.25 -26.16 -27.04
CA TRP A 21 -4.34 -25.08 -26.69
C TRP A 21 -2.97 -25.37 -27.33
N LEU A 22 -2.61 -24.60 -28.35
CA LEU A 22 -1.21 -24.44 -28.78
C LEU A 22 -0.74 -23.06 -28.30
N PRO A 23 0.43 -22.95 -27.64
CA PRO A 23 0.98 -21.66 -27.26
C PRO A 23 1.44 -20.92 -28.51
N ALA A 24 0.97 -19.69 -28.70
CA ALA A 24 1.49 -18.81 -29.72
C ALA A 24 2.98 -18.55 -29.46
N PRO A 25 3.84 -18.50 -30.51
CA PRO A 25 5.27 -18.35 -30.33
C PRO A 25 5.60 -16.99 -29.71
N ALA A 26 6.46 -17.01 -28.68
CA ALA A 26 7.00 -15.85 -28.01
C ALA A 26 7.65 -14.89 -29.02
N ARG A 27 6.91 -13.86 -29.42
CA ARG A 27 7.48 -12.69 -30.06
C ARG A 27 8.20 -11.93 -28.96
N HIS A 28 9.52 -11.84 -29.09
CA HIS A 28 10.33 -10.88 -28.36
C HIS A 28 9.79 -9.48 -28.68
N CYS A 29 8.93 -8.96 -27.81
CA CYS A 29 8.62 -7.54 -27.80
C CYS A 29 9.81 -6.84 -27.13
N ALA A 30 10.57 -6.10 -27.93
CA ALA A 30 11.35 -5.00 -27.41
C ALA A 30 10.37 -4.08 -26.66
N ALA A 31 10.64 -3.82 -25.38
CA ALA A 31 9.84 -2.94 -24.55
C ALA A 31 9.75 -1.56 -25.22
N THR A 32 8.54 -1.19 -25.65
CA THR A 32 8.23 0.19 -26.01
C THR A 32 8.13 1.00 -24.73
N GLU A 33 9.04 1.96 -24.54
CA GLU A 33 9.21 2.84 -23.37
C GLU A 33 8.01 3.80 -23.09
N THR A 34 6.79 3.49 -23.51
CA THR A 34 5.71 4.49 -23.60
C THR A 34 4.47 4.22 -22.75
N GLU A 35 4.41 3.16 -21.94
CA GLU A 35 3.18 2.83 -21.19
C GLU A 35 3.20 3.00 -19.66
N THR A 36 4.33 3.32 -19.00
CA THR A 36 4.34 3.50 -17.53
C THR A 36 5.42 4.44 -17.00
N VAL A 37 5.19 5.73 -17.18
CA VAL A 37 6.02 6.79 -16.56
C VAL A 37 5.08 7.85 -15.95
N TRP A 38 4.06 7.41 -15.23
CA TRP A 38 3.16 8.32 -14.51
C TRP A 38 3.67 8.45 -13.06
N GLY A 39 3.59 9.67 -12.49
CA GLY A 39 3.95 9.96 -11.10
C GLY A 39 5.44 10.09 -10.79
N PHE A 40 6.34 9.69 -11.68
CA PHE A 40 7.80 9.66 -11.42
C PHE A 40 8.36 11.01 -11.00
N PHE A 41 7.92 12.09 -11.64
CA PHE A 41 8.31 13.46 -11.28
C PHE A 41 7.95 13.75 -9.81
N GLY A 42 6.72 13.44 -9.40
CA GLY A 42 6.22 13.64 -8.05
C GLY A 42 7.03 12.85 -7.02
N HIS A 43 7.17 11.52 -7.21
CA HIS A 43 7.92 10.67 -6.28
C HIS A 43 9.38 11.11 -6.11
N ARG A 44 10.06 11.47 -7.21
CA ARG A 44 11.44 11.97 -7.22
C ARG A 44 11.55 13.27 -6.41
N LYS A 45 10.67 14.23 -6.66
CA LYS A 45 10.64 15.51 -5.93
C LYS A 45 10.38 15.27 -4.45
N ILE A 46 9.38 14.46 -4.10
CA ILE A 46 9.02 14.18 -2.72
C ILE A 46 10.21 13.58 -1.94
N ASN A 47 10.82 12.52 -2.47
CA ASN A 47 11.97 11.86 -1.83
C ASN A 47 13.18 12.80 -1.69
N ARG A 48 13.49 13.57 -2.74
CA ARG A 48 14.57 14.55 -2.72
C ARG A 48 14.35 15.61 -1.66
N HIS A 49 13.15 16.19 -1.60
CA HIS A 49 12.84 17.26 -0.66
C HIS A 49 12.75 16.76 0.79
N ALA A 50 12.35 15.51 1.01
CA ALA A 50 12.29 14.91 2.34
C ALA A 50 13.66 14.90 3.04
N VAL A 51 14.76 14.71 2.29
CA VAL A 51 16.13 14.74 2.84
C VAL A 51 16.45 16.07 3.53
N TYR A 52 15.94 17.19 3.02
CA TYR A 52 16.22 18.52 3.59
C TYR A 52 15.47 18.81 4.88
N SER A 53 14.47 17.99 5.22
CA SER A 53 13.68 18.12 6.45
C SER A 53 14.26 17.29 7.61
N LEU A 54 15.28 16.46 7.35
CA LEU A 54 15.93 15.60 8.33
C LEU A 54 16.83 16.39 9.30
N PRO A 55 17.03 15.90 10.53
CA PRO A 55 17.97 16.51 11.48
C PRO A 55 19.44 16.31 11.04
N PRO A 56 20.38 17.15 11.51
CA PRO A 56 21.79 17.11 11.09
C PRO A 56 22.46 15.73 11.22
N GLU A 57 22.11 14.99 12.25
CA GLU A 57 22.61 13.65 12.57
C GLU A 57 22.23 12.62 11.50
N MET A 58 21.10 12.82 10.82
CA MET A 58 20.68 12.00 9.70
C MET A 58 21.18 12.55 8.36
N MET A 59 21.24 13.88 8.22
CA MET A 59 21.70 14.52 6.99
C MET A 59 23.11 14.10 6.60
N VAL A 60 23.98 13.77 7.56
CA VAL A 60 25.33 13.26 7.30
C VAL A 60 25.36 12.04 6.38
N PHE A 61 24.31 11.20 6.44
CA PHE A 61 24.17 9.99 5.62
C PHE A 61 23.20 10.20 4.45
N PHE A 62 22.07 10.86 4.65
CA PHE A 62 21.05 11.02 3.61
C PHE A 62 21.44 12.03 2.53
N LYS A 63 22.13 13.12 2.89
CA LYS A 63 22.49 14.17 1.92
C LYS A 63 23.49 13.69 0.86
N PRO A 64 24.55 12.94 1.19
CA PRO A 64 25.43 12.33 0.18
C PRO A 64 24.71 11.32 -0.73
N ASN A 65 23.66 10.67 -0.25
CA ASN A 65 22.89 9.64 -0.97
C ASN A 65 21.57 10.17 -1.57
N ILE A 66 21.40 11.49 -1.65
CA ILE A 66 20.14 12.10 -2.09
C ILE A 66 19.76 11.73 -3.53
N ASP A 67 20.76 11.58 -4.41
CA ASP A 67 20.51 11.23 -5.81
C ASP A 67 20.06 9.77 -5.93
N TYR A 68 20.62 8.86 -5.14
CA TYR A 68 20.11 7.49 -5.03
C TYR A 68 18.64 7.48 -4.60
N LEU A 69 18.30 8.18 -3.51
CA LEU A 69 16.93 8.24 -3.01
C LEU A 69 15.96 8.87 -4.02
N THR A 70 16.46 9.83 -4.82
CA THR A 70 15.68 10.46 -5.89
C THR A 70 15.45 9.45 -7.01
N GLU A 71 16.50 8.84 -7.56
CA GLU A 71 16.43 7.95 -8.71
C GLU A 71 15.64 6.68 -8.43
N HIS A 72 15.84 6.08 -7.24
CA HIS A 72 15.18 4.87 -6.79
C HIS A 72 13.77 5.10 -6.20
N ALA A 73 13.28 6.35 -6.16
CA ALA A 73 11.93 6.67 -5.71
C ALA A 73 10.81 6.08 -6.59
N VAL A 74 11.15 5.48 -7.74
CA VAL A 74 10.20 4.90 -8.71
C VAL A 74 10.36 3.40 -8.87
N ASP A 75 11.30 2.79 -8.14
CA ASP A 75 11.61 1.36 -8.26
C ASP A 75 10.41 0.47 -7.89
N ALA A 76 9.55 0.92 -6.98
CA ALA A 76 8.33 0.21 -6.59
C ALA A 76 7.38 0.01 -7.77
N ASP A 77 7.12 1.07 -8.54
CA ASP A 77 6.31 0.95 -9.76
C ASP A 77 6.94 -0.01 -10.78
N MET A 78 8.27 0.05 -10.93
CA MET A 78 8.98 -0.84 -11.85
C MET A 78 8.87 -2.31 -11.42
N ARG A 79 8.77 -2.61 -10.12
CA ARG A 79 8.62 -3.98 -9.60
C ARG A 79 7.26 -4.61 -9.92
N ARG A 80 6.25 -3.84 -10.33
CA ARG A 80 4.93 -4.36 -10.74
C ARG A 80 5.01 -5.34 -11.90
N TYR A 81 6.05 -5.22 -12.74
CA TYR A 81 6.32 -6.13 -13.86
C TYR A 81 7.05 -7.41 -13.45
N ALA A 82 7.69 -7.40 -12.28
CA ALA A 82 8.45 -8.51 -11.76
C ALA A 82 7.66 -9.34 -10.73
N SER A 83 6.63 -8.77 -10.10
CA SER A 83 5.85 -9.44 -9.06
C SER A 83 4.37 -9.10 -9.11
N LYS A 84 3.53 -10.14 -9.16
CA LYS A 84 2.06 -10.02 -9.04
C LYS A 84 1.60 -9.39 -7.72
N TYR A 85 2.45 -9.42 -6.68
CA TYR A 85 2.15 -8.90 -5.34
C TYR A 85 2.58 -7.44 -5.13
N GLU A 86 3.19 -6.79 -6.13
CA GLU A 86 3.65 -5.41 -5.98
C GLU A 86 2.52 -4.43 -6.25
N ALA A 87 1.75 -4.60 -7.33
CA ALA A 87 0.73 -3.64 -7.75
C ALA A 87 -0.23 -3.23 -6.62
N PRO A 88 -0.75 -4.14 -5.78
CA PRO A 88 -1.68 -3.73 -4.72
C PRO A 88 -1.04 -2.95 -3.56
N ARG A 89 0.28 -2.82 -3.52
CA ARG A 89 0.97 -2.05 -2.47
C ARG A 89 0.86 -0.54 -2.64
N HIS A 90 0.42 -0.08 -3.79
CA HIS A 90 0.39 1.34 -4.15
C HIS A 90 -0.95 2.00 -3.81
N TYR A 91 -2.04 1.24 -3.69
CA TYR A 91 -3.39 1.81 -3.51
C TYR A 91 -4.18 1.09 -2.43
N ILE A 92 -5.40 1.56 -2.19
CA ILE A 92 -6.46 0.87 -1.44
C ILE A 92 -7.84 1.36 -1.90
N ASP A 93 -8.70 0.45 -2.34
CA ASP A 93 -10.06 0.75 -2.82
C ASP A 93 -11.03 0.93 -1.65
N LEU A 94 -11.00 2.09 -0.98
CA LEU A 94 -11.79 2.29 0.24
C LEU A 94 -13.31 2.21 0.02
N ASP A 95 -13.79 2.56 -1.19
CA ASP A 95 -15.21 2.52 -1.57
C ASP A 95 -15.85 1.13 -1.38
N ARG A 96 -15.03 0.06 -1.37
CA ARG A 96 -15.49 -1.31 -1.17
C ARG A 96 -15.96 -1.61 0.25
N TYR A 97 -15.53 -0.83 1.23
CA TYR A 97 -15.66 -1.16 2.65
C TYR A 97 -16.74 -0.33 3.36
N GLY A 98 -17.66 0.27 2.59
CA GLY A 98 -18.77 1.07 3.10
C GLY A 98 -18.37 2.52 3.35
N GLU A 99 -19.01 3.15 4.35
CA GLU A 99 -18.80 4.56 4.64
C GLU A 99 -17.65 4.79 5.64
N PRO A 100 -16.93 5.93 5.55
CA PRO A 100 -15.99 6.36 6.58
C PRO A 100 -16.61 6.31 8.00
N PRO A 101 -15.88 5.82 9.03
CA PRO A 101 -14.47 5.46 9.04
C PRO A 101 -14.22 3.99 8.68
N PHE A 102 -14.99 3.42 7.75
CA PHE A 102 -14.85 2.05 7.21
C PHE A 102 -14.79 1.00 8.32
N PRO A 103 -15.84 0.89 9.17
CA PRO A 103 -15.81 0.01 10.33
C PRO A 103 -15.68 -1.46 9.96
N ALA A 104 -15.98 -1.86 8.73
CA ALA A 104 -15.81 -3.21 8.21
C ALA A 104 -14.37 -3.53 7.76
N LEU A 105 -13.45 -2.56 7.81
CA LEU A 105 -12.06 -2.70 7.40
C LEU A 105 -11.12 -2.66 8.62
N PRO A 106 -10.72 -3.82 9.17
CA PRO A 106 -9.80 -3.86 10.30
C PRO A 106 -8.48 -3.16 9.97
N ARG A 107 -7.98 -2.33 10.89
CA ARG A 107 -6.74 -1.56 10.67
C ARG A 107 -5.47 -2.40 10.81
N ASN A 108 -5.56 -3.59 11.38
CA ASN A 108 -4.46 -4.53 11.50
C ASN A 108 -4.41 -5.48 10.30
N TRP A 109 -3.23 -5.70 9.72
CA TRP A 109 -3.03 -6.53 8.53
C TRP A 109 -3.58 -7.95 8.66
N THR A 110 -3.28 -8.62 9.78
CA THR A 110 -3.75 -10.01 10.00
C THR A 110 -5.27 -10.06 10.08
N ASP A 111 -5.88 -9.08 10.76
CA ASP A 111 -7.33 -9.03 10.94
C ASP A 111 -8.04 -8.68 9.62
N ALA A 112 -7.45 -7.78 8.82
CA ALA A 112 -7.97 -7.41 7.50
C ALA A 112 -8.00 -8.61 6.55
N LEU A 113 -6.87 -9.30 6.39
CA LEU A 113 -6.80 -10.51 5.59
C LEU A 113 -7.76 -11.58 6.10
N LEU A 114 -7.81 -11.80 7.41
CA LEU A 114 -8.67 -12.83 7.99
C LEU A 114 -10.15 -12.57 7.68
N CYS A 115 -10.62 -11.34 7.91
CA CYS A 115 -12.02 -10.96 7.70
C CYS A 115 -12.42 -10.98 6.23
N HIS A 116 -11.50 -10.59 5.34
CA HIS A 116 -11.72 -10.43 3.90
C HIS A 116 -11.05 -11.55 3.08
N SER A 117 -10.99 -12.76 3.63
CA SER A 117 -10.63 -13.97 2.88
C SER A 117 -11.80 -14.93 2.88
N ASP A 118 -11.90 -15.73 1.81
CA ASP A 118 -12.83 -16.85 1.75
C ASP A 118 -12.18 -18.14 2.26
N TYR A 119 -12.97 -18.96 2.95
CA TYR A 119 -12.50 -20.19 3.57
C TYR A 119 -13.29 -21.36 3.05
N PHE A 120 -12.59 -22.35 2.52
CA PHE A 120 -13.16 -23.54 1.95
C PHE A 120 -12.63 -24.79 2.64
N PHE A 121 -13.54 -25.71 2.89
CA PHE A 121 -13.31 -27.07 3.34
C PHE A 121 -13.23 -27.97 2.10
N LEU A 122 -12.06 -28.60 1.89
CA LEU A 122 -11.84 -29.57 0.83
C LEU A 122 -12.04 -30.99 1.37
N ARG A 123 -12.96 -31.74 0.76
CA ARG A 123 -13.22 -33.13 1.10
C ARG A 123 -12.22 -34.07 0.47
N GLN A 124 -12.03 -35.26 1.06
CA GLN A 124 -11.20 -36.32 0.49
C GLN A 124 -11.68 -36.82 -0.88
N ASN A 125 -12.95 -36.60 -1.21
CA ASN A 125 -13.53 -36.94 -2.52
C ASN A 125 -13.33 -35.85 -3.59
N GLY A 126 -12.71 -34.70 -3.24
CA GLY A 126 -12.48 -33.57 -4.13
C GLY A 126 -13.56 -32.47 -4.10
N ASP A 127 -14.65 -32.65 -3.36
CA ASP A 127 -15.68 -31.61 -3.24
C ASP A 127 -15.20 -30.44 -2.38
N THR A 128 -15.66 -29.23 -2.74
CA THR A 128 -15.34 -27.98 -2.04
C THR A 128 -16.61 -27.40 -1.41
N LEU A 129 -16.57 -27.09 -0.12
CA LEU A 129 -17.66 -26.44 0.60
C LEU A 129 -17.15 -25.19 1.34
N PRO A 130 -17.96 -24.13 1.52
CA PRO A 130 -17.60 -23.05 2.43
C PRO A 130 -17.37 -23.59 3.85
N LEU A 131 -16.31 -23.14 4.52
CA LEU A 131 -15.98 -23.54 5.90
C LEU A 131 -16.96 -22.94 6.91
N PHE A 132 -17.37 -21.69 6.69
CA PHE A 132 -18.29 -20.94 7.54
C PHE A 132 -19.66 -20.77 6.88
N SER A 133 -20.70 -20.58 7.70
CA SER A 133 -22.08 -20.38 7.22
C SER A 133 -22.31 -19.03 6.53
N GLN A 134 -21.42 -18.06 6.77
CA GLN A 134 -21.43 -16.72 6.19
C GLN A 134 -19.99 -16.20 6.06
N PRO A 135 -19.73 -15.16 5.24
CA PRO A 135 -18.43 -14.50 5.18
C PRO A 135 -17.95 -14.03 6.56
N VAL A 136 -16.64 -14.11 6.81
CA VAL A 136 -16.10 -13.79 8.14
C VAL A 136 -16.31 -12.32 8.51
N VAL A 137 -16.16 -11.41 7.54
CA VAL A 137 -16.42 -9.98 7.73
C VAL A 137 -17.84 -9.71 8.26
N GLU A 138 -18.85 -10.46 7.83
CA GLU A 138 -20.24 -10.26 8.28
C GLU A 138 -20.46 -10.71 9.74
N ALA A 139 -19.66 -11.66 10.22
CA ALA A 139 -19.68 -12.09 11.62
C ALA A 139 -18.80 -11.20 12.53
N TRP A 140 -17.97 -10.34 11.95
CA TRP A 140 -16.96 -9.58 12.68
C TRP A 140 -17.52 -8.28 13.28
N LEU A 141 -17.53 -8.23 14.60
CA LEU A 141 -17.92 -7.08 15.44
C LEU A 141 -16.80 -6.74 16.44
N GLY A 142 -15.67 -7.46 16.37
CA GLY A 142 -14.53 -7.32 17.26
C GLY A 142 -13.96 -8.66 17.73
N PRO A 143 -13.04 -8.64 18.70
CA PRO A 143 -12.31 -9.82 19.17
C PRO A 143 -13.16 -10.93 19.80
N ASP A 144 -14.40 -10.62 20.18
CA ASP A 144 -15.33 -11.55 20.84
C ASP A 144 -16.36 -12.15 19.88
N SER A 145 -16.26 -11.85 18.59
CA SER A 145 -17.08 -12.45 17.54
C SER A 145 -17.00 -13.98 17.56
N LEU A 146 -18.13 -14.60 17.22
CA LEU A 146 -18.25 -16.04 17.02
C LEU A 146 -18.54 -16.31 15.54
N LEU A 147 -17.80 -17.25 14.96
CA LEU A 147 -17.92 -17.68 13.58
C LEU A 147 -18.68 -19.00 13.54
N ALA A 148 -19.85 -19.00 12.90
CA ALA A 148 -20.65 -20.20 12.75
C ALA A 148 -20.03 -21.10 11.66
N MET A 149 -19.66 -22.33 12.03
CA MET A 149 -19.21 -23.32 11.07
C MET A 149 -20.34 -23.68 10.12
N ASN A 150 -20.02 -24.05 8.88
CA ASN A 150 -21.02 -24.55 7.94
C ASN A 150 -21.44 -25.98 8.33
N PRO A 151 -22.71 -26.27 8.67
CA PRO A 151 -23.15 -27.61 9.07
C PRO A 151 -22.90 -28.69 8.00
N ALA A 152 -22.82 -28.31 6.72
CA ALA A 152 -22.51 -29.22 5.62
C ALA A 152 -21.09 -29.80 5.66
N THR A 153 -20.20 -29.25 6.50
CA THR A 153 -18.86 -29.79 6.78
C THR A 153 -18.88 -30.96 7.77
N GLY A 154 -20.04 -31.33 8.31
CA GLY A 154 -20.20 -32.46 9.24
C GLY A 154 -19.89 -32.13 10.71
N VAL A 155 -19.55 -30.87 11.02
CA VAL A 155 -19.27 -30.42 12.40
C VAL A 155 -20.53 -30.01 13.19
N GLY A 156 -21.69 -29.94 12.54
CA GLY A 156 -22.94 -29.47 13.15
C GLY A 156 -22.96 -27.95 13.37
N GLU A 157 -23.75 -27.49 14.34
CA GLU A 157 -23.92 -26.06 14.69
C GLU A 157 -22.79 -25.52 15.59
N GLN A 158 -21.57 -26.01 15.41
CA GLN A 158 -20.41 -25.53 16.18
C GLN A 158 -20.06 -24.09 15.80
N VAL A 159 -19.54 -23.37 16.79
CA VAL A 159 -19.04 -21.99 16.62
C VAL A 159 -17.57 -21.92 17.00
N LEU A 160 -16.81 -21.11 16.29
CA LEU A 160 -15.40 -20.83 16.55
C LEU A 160 -15.26 -19.38 17.04
N SER A 161 -14.50 -19.14 18.11
CA SER A 161 -14.22 -17.76 18.50
C SER A 161 -13.25 -17.10 17.52
N TYR A 162 -13.44 -15.80 17.28
CA TYR A 162 -12.54 -15.01 16.45
C TYR A 162 -11.08 -15.11 16.93
N ARG A 163 -10.84 -15.17 18.25
CA ARG A 163 -9.49 -15.31 18.80
C ARG A 163 -8.82 -16.62 18.39
N GLN A 164 -9.56 -17.74 18.40
CA GLN A 164 -9.04 -19.02 17.92
C GLN A 164 -8.74 -18.95 16.43
N MET A 165 -9.66 -18.40 15.63
CA MET A 165 -9.47 -18.24 14.20
C MET A 165 -8.27 -17.34 13.88
N ARG A 166 -8.09 -16.25 14.62
CA ARG A 166 -6.96 -15.33 14.49
C ARG A 166 -5.63 -16.00 14.80
N SER A 167 -5.58 -16.84 15.84
CA SER A 167 -4.39 -17.61 16.18
C SER A 167 -4.03 -18.59 15.06
N PHE A 168 -5.03 -19.34 14.56
CA PHE A 168 -4.87 -20.22 13.41
C PHE A 168 -4.37 -19.46 12.18
N PHE A 169 -5.06 -18.39 11.80
CA PHE A 169 -4.74 -17.60 10.61
C PHE A 169 -3.31 -17.06 10.66
N ARG A 170 -2.90 -16.47 11.77
CA ARG A 170 -1.56 -15.89 11.94
C ARG A 170 -0.45 -16.93 11.81
N GLU A 171 -0.66 -18.13 12.32
CA GLU A 171 0.39 -19.14 12.45
C GLU A 171 0.45 -20.10 11.27
N GLU A 172 -0.68 -20.35 10.62
CA GLU A 172 -0.81 -21.40 9.60
C GLU A 172 -1.13 -20.84 8.21
N VAL A 173 -1.86 -19.73 8.12
CA VAL A 173 -2.29 -19.16 6.82
C VAL A 173 -1.39 -18.02 6.39
N LEU A 174 -1.14 -17.04 7.26
CA LEU A 174 -0.36 -15.84 6.94
C LEU A 174 1.06 -16.12 6.41
N PRO A 175 1.79 -17.15 6.88
CA PRO A 175 3.09 -17.51 6.29
C PRO A 175 3.01 -17.89 4.81
N LEU A 176 1.85 -18.32 4.33
CA LEU A 176 1.61 -18.73 2.95
C LEU A 176 1.31 -17.54 2.02
N TYR A 177 1.32 -16.29 2.52
CA TYR A 177 0.87 -15.11 1.76
C TYR A 177 1.46 -14.99 0.34
N TYR A 178 2.74 -15.37 0.17
CA TYR A 178 3.46 -15.32 -1.11
C TYR A 178 3.46 -16.63 -1.90
N GLU A 179 2.77 -17.65 -1.40
CA GLU A 179 2.57 -18.92 -2.10
C GLU A 179 1.40 -18.81 -3.09
N ASP A 180 1.38 -19.71 -4.07
CA ASP A 180 0.31 -19.75 -5.08
C ASP A 180 -1.03 -20.26 -4.52
N GLU A 181 -0.99 -21.09 -3.47
CA GLU A 181 -2.17 -21.67 -2.84
C GLU A 181 -2.03 -21.66 -1.31
N TRP A 182 -3.00 -21.08 -0.60
CA TRP A 182 -3.01 -21.05 0.87
C TRP A 182 -3.75 -22.26 1.41
N ARG A 183 -3.09 -23.40 1.30
CA ARG A 183 -3.64 -24.69 1.71
C ARG A 183 -3.07 -25.13 3.05
N VAL A 184 -3.94 -25.37 4.02
CA VAL A 184 -3.58 -25.77 5.39
C VAL A 184 -4.20 -27.13 5.70
N SER A 185 -3.49 -27.98 6.46
CA SER A 185 -3.99 -29.30 6.84
C SER A 185 -5.14 -29.22 7.85
N ALA A 186 -6.08 -30.16 7.76
CA ALA A 186 -7.17 -30.29 8.73
C ALA A 186 -6.65 -30.53 10.16
N ASP A 187 -5.56 -31.28 10.31
CA ASP A 187 -4.90 -31.53 11.60
C ASP A 187 -4.41 -30.24 12.25
N SER A 188 -3.81 -29.34 11.46
CA SER A 188 -3.34 -28.05 11.96
C SER A 188 -4.52 -27.19 12.42
N PHE A 189 -5.60 -27.14 11.63
CA PHE A 189 -6.82 -26.46 12.03
C PHE A 189 -7.39 -27.01 13.33
N GLN A 190 -7.50 -28.34 13.47
CA GLN A 190 -7.97 -28.96 14.70
C GLN A 190 -7.07 -28.63 15.89
N LEU A 191 -5.75 -28.65 15.72
CA LEU A 191 -4.80 -28.34 16.79
C LEU A 191 -4.96 -26.89 17.29
N LYS A 192 -5.18 -25.93 16.38
CA LYS A 192 -5.30 -24.50 16.71
C LYS A 192 -6.70 -24.11 17.21
N THR A 193 -7.74 -24.75 16.70
CA THR A 193 -9.13 -24.35 16.94
C THR A 193 -9.87 -25.27 17.90
N GLY A 194 -9.43 -26.51 18.05
CA GLY A 194 -10.15 -27.58 18.75
C GLY A 194 -11.31 -28.18 17.95
N VAL A 195 -11.60 -27.68 16.74
CA VAL A 195 -12.70 -28.16 15.90
C VAL A 195 -12.20 -29.29 15.01
N LEU A 196 -12.79 -30.48 15.19
CA LEU A 196 -12.53 -31.63 14.32
C LEU A 196 -13.36 -31.48 13.04
N LEU A 197 -12.69 -31.47 11.89
CA LEU A 197 -13.31 -31.44 10.56
C LEU A 197 -13.33 -32.86 9.96
N PRO A 198 -14.45 -33.61 10.05
CA PRO A 198 -14.52 -34.96 9.50
C PRO A 198 -14.46 -34.94 7.97
N ASP A 199 -13.85 -35.94 7.34
CA ASP A 199 -13.74 -36.05 5.88
C ASP A 199 -13.00 -34.87 5.21
N CYS A 200 -12.23 -34.10 5.99
CA CYS A 200 -11.43 -32.98 5.48
C CYS A 200 -10.06 -33.44 5.02
N GLU A 201 -9.70 -33.12 3.79
CA GLU A 201 -8.32 -33.25 3.30
C GLU A 201 -7.51 -32.01 3.69
N ALA A 202 -8.07 -30.82 3.45
CA ALA A 202 -7.43 -29.55 3.74
C ALA A 202 -8.43 -28.40 3.80
N ILE A 203 -7.97 -27.28 4.35
CA ILE A 203 -8.63 -25.98 4.26
C ILE A 203 -7.92 -25.17 3.19
N LEU A 204 -8.68 -24.67 2.24
CA LEU A 204 -8.22 -23.70 1.25
C LEU A 204 -8.67 -22.31 1.69
N VAL A 205 -7.72 -21.38 1.77
CA VAL A 205 -8.00 -19.97 2.00
C VAL A 205 -7.75 -19.21 0.71
N VAL A 206 -8.67 -18.33 0.35
CA VAL A 206 -8.56 -17.48 -0.85
C VAL A 206 -8.52 -16.02 -0.42
N ASP A 207 -7.41 -15.36 -0.72
CA ASP A 207 -7.25 -13.93 -0.53
C ASP A 207 -8.13 -13.17 -1.52
N THR A 208 -9.20 -12.55 -1.01
CA THR A 208 -10.05 -11.63 -1.78
C THR A 208 -9.80 -10.17 -1.41
N PHE A 209 -8.85 -9.91 -0.51
CA PHE A 209 -8.52 -8.61 0.04
C PHE A 209 -7.42 -7.91 -0.73
N SER A 210 -6.25 -8.56 -0.87
CA SER A 210 -5.03 -7.86 -1.30
C SER A 210 -5.18 -7.20 -2.65
N GLN A 211 -5.92 -7.79 -3.59
CA GLN A 211 -6.15 -7.23 -4.93
C GLN A 211 -6.84 -5.85 -4.93
N HIS A 212 -7.50 -5.49 -3.82
CA HIS A 212 -8.16 -4.20 -3.62
C HIS A 212 -7.27 -3.19 -2.90
N GLY A 213 -5.97 -3.47 -2.84
CA GLY A 213 -4.96 -2.54 -2.39
C GLY A 213 -4.72 -2.58 -0.88
N ILE A 214 -3.45 -2.44 -0.51
CA ILE A 214 -2.92 -2.67 0.84
C ILE A 214 -1.93 -1.58 1.27
N VAL A 215 -1.90 -0.41 0.62
CA VAL A 215 -0.91 0.65 0.89
C VAL A 215 -0.73 1.00 2.38
N PRO A 216 -1.77 1.20 3.23
CA PRO A 216 -1.54 1.50 4.65
C PRO A 216 -0.85 0.37 5.42
N TYR A 217 -1.12 -0.89 5.09
CA TYR A 217 -0.48 -2.05 5.71
C TYR A 217 0.96 -2.22 5.22
N GLN A 218 1.21 -1.92 3.94
CA GLN A 218 2.55 -1.93 3.39
C GLN A 218 3.43 -0.85 4.05
N LEU A 219 2.88 0.33 4.36
CA LEU A 219 3.59 1.37 5.10
C LEU A 219 4.02 0.89 6.49
N GLU A 220 3.13 0.25 7.27
CA GLU A 220 3.49 -0.38 8.56
C GLU A 220 4.64 -1.39 8.40
N ARG A 221 4.59 -2.22 7.35
CA ARG A 221 5.64 -3.21 7.08
C ARG A 221 6.97 -2.56 6.73
N MET A 222 6.95 -1.56 5.85
CA MET A 222 8.16 -0.84 5.39
C MET A 222 8.83 -0.08 6.53
N MET A 223 8.05 0.52 7.44
CA MET A 223 8.57 1.11 8.67
C MET A 223 9.37 0.10 9.48
N GLY A 224 8.79 -1.07 9.76
CA GLY A 224 9.46 -2.13 10.51
C GLY A 224 10.77 -2.59 9.84
N GLN A 225 10.78 -2.70 8.50
CA GLN A 225 11.96 -3.07 7.72
C GLN A 225 13.05 -1.99 7.76
N LEU A 226 12.70 -0.72 7.57
CA LEU A 226 13.64 0.39 7.64
C LEU A 226 14.23 0.52 9.05
N THR A 227 13.42 0.44 10.10
CA THR A 227 13.87 0.46 11.49
C THR A 227 14.84 -0.69 11.77
N ALA A 228 14.53 -1.91 11.29
CA ALA A 228 15.43 -3.05 11.44
C ALA A 228 16.75 -2.89 10.67
N ALA A 229 16.72 -2.24 9.51
CA ALA A 229 17.92 -1.92 8.73
C ALA A 229 18.81 -0.91 9.46
N PHE A 230 18.23 0.15 10.05
CA PHE A 230 18.96 1.09 10.91
C PHE A 230 19.61 0.40 12.11
N ARG A 231 18.87 -0.45 12.84
CA ARG A 231 19.43 -1.20 13.99
C ARG A 231 20.64 -2.06 13.62
N LYS A 232 20.66 -2.59 12.38
CA LYS A 232 21.74 -3.44 11.87
C LYS A 232 22.88 -2.64 11.25
N GLY A 233 22.72 -1.34 10.99
CA GLY A 233 23.67 -0.55 10.21
C GLY A 233 23.82 -1.02 8.76
N ASP A 234 22.75 -1.55 8.17
CA ASP A 234 22.77 -2.12 6.82
C ASP A 234 22.50 -1.02 5.77
N THR A 235 23.57 -0.36 5.32
CA THR A 235 23.52 0.82 4.42
C THR A 235 22.64 0.60 3.20
N ASP A 236 22.86 -0.50 2.47
CA ASP A 236 22.13 -0.79 1.22
C ASP A 236 20.64 -0.97 1.48
N ARG A 237 20.28 -1.65 2.58
CA ARG A 237 18.88 -1.81 2.96
C ARG A 237 18.25 -0.52 3.49
N ILE A 238 18.99 0.31 4.20
CA ILE A 238 18.48 1.62 4.65
C ILE A 238 18.10 2.46 3.43
N LEU A 239 18.99 2.58 2.44
CA LEU A 239 18.73 3.38 1.25
C LEU A 239 17.55 2.84 0.43
N ARG A 240 17.54 1.53 0.18
CA ARG A 240 16.45 0.88 -0.56
C ARG A 240 15.11 1.03 0.15
N TYR A 241 15.03 0.70 1.45
CA TYR A 241 13.77 0.79 2.19
C TYR A 241 13.33 2.23 2.41
N ALA A 242 14.24 3.19 2.52
CA ALA A 242 13.89 4.61 2.59
C ALA A 242 13.26 5.09 1.28
N ALA A 243 13.84 4.75 0.12
CA ALA A 243 13.27 5.09 -1.19
C ALA A 243 11.89 4.43 -1.41
N ASP A 244 11.78 3.13 -1.12
CA ASP A 244 10.52 2.37 -1.24
C ASP A 244 9.43 2.91 -0.30
N LEU A 245 9.77 3.19 0.96
CA LEU A 245 8.84 3.81 1.91
C LEU A 245 8.41 5.20 1.45
N GLY A 246 9.35 5.98 0.90
CA GLY A 246 9.08 7.29 0.33
C GLY A 246 8.09 7.23 -0.84
N HIS A 247 8.21 6.19 -1.68
CA HIS A 247 7.29 5.92 -2.77
C HIS A 247 5.86 5.64 -2.27
N TYR A 248 5.68 4.59 -1.45
CA TYR A 248 4.33 4.21 -0.99
C TYR A 248 3.67 5.30 -0.12
N MET A 249 4.47 6.10 0.58
CA MET A 249 3.96 7.23 1.35
C MET A 249 3.44 8.33 0.41
N ALA A 250 4.14 8.59 -0.69
CA ALA A 250 3.68 9.53 -1.70
C ALA A 250 2.38 9.02 -2.36
N ASP A 251 2.29 7.73 -2.70
CA ASP A 251 1.05 7.12 -3.21
C ASP A 251 -0.13 7.32 -2.26
N ALA A 252 0.09 7.09 -0.96
CA ALA A 252 -0.93 7.29 0.07
C ALA A 252 -1.44 8.74 0.15
N HIS A 253 -0.67 9.73 -0.37
CA HIS A 253 -1.08 11.12 -0.46
C HIS A 253 -1.86 11.49 -1.73
N VAL A 254 -2.01 10.56 -2.67
CA VAL A 254 -2.76 10.77 -3.90
C VAL A 254 -4.21 10.32 -3.71
N PRO A 255 -5.21 11.20 -3.84
CA PRO A 255 -6.62 10.85 -3.66
C PRO A 255 -7.06 9.65 -4.52
N LEU A 256 -6.61 9.60 -5.76
CA LEU A 256 -7.01 8.58 -6.73
C LEU A 256 -6.47 7.17 -6.42
N HIS A 257 -5.43 7.03 -5.58
CA HIS A 257 -4.96 5.73 -5.08
C HIS A 257 -5.81 5.20 -3.92
N THR A 258 -6.92 5.87 -3.59
CA THR A 258 -7.80 5.46 -2.47
C THR A 258 -9.20 5.05 -2.91
N THR A 259 -9.46 4.94 -4.21
CA THR A 259 -10.80 4.72 -4.78
C THR A 259 -10.76 3.72 -5.92
N GLU A 260 -11.85 2.96 -6.08
CA GLU A 260 -12.02 2.13 -7.27
C GLU A 260 -12.07 2.96 -8.55
N ASN A 261 -12.52 4.21 -8.48
CA ASN A 261 -12.62 5.12 -9.63
C ASN A 261 -11.30 5.85 -9.93
N TYR A 262 -10.15 5.20 -9.64
CA TYR A 262 -8.82 5.80 -9.69
C TYR A 262 -8.50 6.51 -11.01
N ASN A 263 -8.99 6.01 -12.15
CA ASN A 263 -8.75 6.61 -13.46
C ASN A 263 -10.03 7.16 -14.09
N GLY A 264 -11.07 7.45 -13.31
CA GLY A 264 -12.31 8.04 -13.81
C GLY A 264 -13.15 7.09 -14.68
N GLN A 265 -12.87 5.78 -14.63
CA GLN A 265 -13.52 4.76 -15.45
C GLN A 265 -15.00 4.55 -15.09
N LEU A 266 -15.43 4.93 -13.88
CA LEU A 266 -16.82 4.86 -13.44
C LEU A 266 -17.59 6.18 -13.69
N THR A 267 -16.88 7.27 -14.00
CA THR A 267 -17.47 8.62 -14.18
C THR A 267 -17.23 9.22 -15.57
N ASN A 268 -16.69 8.45 -16.50
CA ASN A 268 -16.31 8.87 -17.86
C ASN A 268 -15.31 10.03 -17.85
N GLN A 269 -14.21 9.85 -17.12
CA GLN A 269 -13.07 10.79 -16.99
C GLN A 269 -11.75 10.04 -17.17
N LEU A 270 -11.71 9.09 -18.13
CA LEU A 270 -10.53 8.26 -18.40
C LEU A 270 -9.27 9.10 -18.59
N GLY A 271 -8.26 8.84 -17.78
CA GLY A 271 -6.98 9.58 -17.79
C GLY A 271 -6.82 10.59 -16.66
N ILE A 272 -7.84 10.78 -15.80
CA ILE A 272 -7.76 11.74 -14.69
C ILE A 272 -6.64 11.42 -13.68
N HIS A 273 -6.25 10.14 -13.54
CA HIS A 273 -5.12 9.73 -12.71
C HIS A 273 -3.84 10.42 -13.16
N ALA A 274 -3.46 10.20 -14.42
CA ALA A 274 -2.28 10.80 -15.03
C ALA A 274 -2.39 12.33 -15.09
N PHE A 275 -3.60 12.86 -15.28
CA PHE A 275 -3.83 14.30 -15.26
C PHE A 275 -3.44 14.90 -13.91
N TRP A 276 -3.99 14.37 -12.80
CA TRP A 276 -3.74 14.90 -11.47
C TRP A 276 -2.30 14.65 -10.99
N GLU A 277 -1.80 13.42 -11.15
CA GLU A 277 -0.54 12.97 -10.54
C GLU A 277 0.70 13.37 -11.35
N SER A 278 0.59 13.48 -12.68
CA SER A 278 1.73 13.75 -13.55
C SER A 278 1.63 15.11 -14.21
N ARG A 279 0.56 15.37 -14.95
CA ARG A 279 0.47 16.56 -15.80
C ARG A 279 0.47 17.85 -14.98
N LEU A 280 -0.27 17.92 -13.87
CA LEU A 280 -0.29 19.12 -13.04
C LEU A 280 1.08 19.41 -12.38
N PRO A 281 1.74 18.45 -11.69
CA PRO A 281 3.08 18.69 -11.15
C PRO A 281 4.13 19.02 -12.22
N GLU A 282 4.14 18.31 -13.35
CA GLU A 282 5.11 18.55 -14.44
C GLU A 282 5.01 19.97 -15.01
N LEU A 283 3.80 20.53 -15.11
CA LEU A 283 3.61 21.89 -15.61
C LEU A 283 3.89 22.96 -14.55
N PHE A 284 3.52 22.72 -13.29
CA PHE A 284 3.38 23.80 -12.32
C PHE A 284 4.31 23.73 -11.12
N ALA A 285 4.87 22.57 -10.79
CA ALA A 285 5.61 22.41 -9.54
C ALA A 285 6.90 23.23 -9.48
N ASP A 286 7.71 23.19 -10.55
CA ASP A 286 9.02 23.85 -10.56
C ASP A 286 8.93 25.37 -10.63
N GLU A 287 7.82 25.92 -11.13
CA GLU A 287 7.61 27.36 -11.24
C GLU A 287 6.83 27.94 -10.05
N TYR A 288 5.85 27.21 -9.50
CA TYR A 288 4.87 27.78 -8.58
C TYR A 288 4.80 27.14 -7.19
N TYR A 289 5.28 25.90 -6.99
CA TYR A 289 5.10 25.23 -5.70
C TYR A 289 6.20 25.61 -4.72
N ASP A 290 5.82 25.83 -3.46
CA ASP A 290 6.76 25.93 -2.36
C ASP A 290 6.90 24.55 -1.70
N PHE A 291 8.10 23.96 -1.71
CA PHE A 291 8.39 22.68 -1.06
C PHE A 291 9.03 22.82 0.32
N TRP A 292 8.97 23.99 0.95
CA TRP A 292 9.44 24.18 2.32
C TRP A 292 8.42 23.68 3.36
N VAL A 293 8.68 22.51 3.97
CA VAL A 293 7.72 21.84 4.87
C VAL A 293 8.11 21.83 6.34
N GLY A 294 9.28 22.36 6.70
CA GLY A 294 9.78 22.37 8.07
C GLY A 294 10.61 21.14 8.42
N LYS A 295 10.63 20.76 9.70
CA LYS A 295 11.46 19.65 10.21
C LYS A 295 10.63 18.38 10.37
N ALA A 296 11.25 17.23 10.11
CA ALA A 296 10.70 15.92 10.38
C ALA A 296 10.24 15.78 11.84
N GLY A 297 9.05 15.23 12.04
CA GLY A 297 8.47 14.96 13.36
C GLY A 297 8.50 13.46 13.70
N TYR A 298 8.46 13.12 14.99
CA TYR A 298 8.29 11.73 15.41
C TYR A 298 6.82 11.32 15.27
N ILE A 299 6.56 10.19 14.62
CA ILE A 299 5.23 9.61 14.46
C ILE A 299 4.99 8.65 15.63
N LEU A 300 4.13 9.06 16.57
CA LEU A 300 3.86 8.30 17.79
C LEU A 300 3.08 7.01 17.53
N ASP A 301 1.94 7.11 16.85
CA ASP A 301 1.16 5.96 16.40
C ASP A 301 1.24 5.88 14.87
N GLN A 302 2.09 4.98 14.39
CA GLN A 302 2.36 4.79 12.97
C GLN A 302 1.12 4.32 12.22
N ARG A 303 0.32 3.43 12.83
CA ARG A 303 -0.90 2.91 12.21
C ARG A 303 -1.90 4.03 12.05
N GLU A 304 -2.18 4.76 13.13
CA GLU A 304 -3.11 5.88 13.09
C GLU A 304 -2.68 6.92 12.05
N PHE A 305 -1.39 7.25 12.00
CA PHE A 305 -0.84 8.19 11.02
C PHE A 305 -1.07 7.73 9.57
N PHE A 306 -0.76 6.48 9.22
CA PHE A 306 -0.95 5.98 7.84
C PHE A 306 -2.42 5.91 7.45
N TRP A 307 -3.29 5.48 8.37
CA TRP A 307 -4.72 5.46 8.07
C TRP A 307 -5.32 6.85 7.97
N ASN A 308 -4.93 7.79 8.81
CA ASN A 308 -5.37 9.18 8.69
C ASN A 308 -4.92 9.79 7.36
N THR A 309 -3.70 9.50 6.91
CA THR A 309 -3.17 9.94 5.60
C THR A 309 -4.06 9.45 4.45
N VAL A 310 -4.38 8.16 4.43
CA VAL A 310 -5.23 7.55 3.39
C VAL A 310 -6.66 8.09 3.47
N MET A 311 -7.23 8.23 4.67
CA MET A 311 -8.59 8.77 4.84
C MET A 311 -8.68 10.24 4.41
N GLU A 312 -7.66 11.04 4.68
CA GLU A 312 -7.57 12.42 4.20
C GLU A 312 -7.49 12.46 2.68
N SER A 313 -6.62 11.67 2.05
CA SER A 313 -6.58 11.52 0.59
C SER A 313 -7.94 11.16 0.01
N HIS A 314 -8.62 10.18 0.61
CA HIS A 314 -9.91 9.71 0.16
C HIS A 314 -10.99 10.77 0.23
N SER A 315 -10.98 11.61 1.28
CA SER A 315 -11.92 12.73 1.41
C SER A 315 -11.85 13.76 0.27
N LEU A 316 -10.74 13.76 -0.50
CA LEU A 316 -10.52 14.67 -1.62
C LEU A 316 -10.95 14.09 -2.97
N VAL A 317 -11.30 12.79 -3.04
CA VAL A 317 -11.67 12.10 -4.29
C VAL A 317 -12.84 12.80 -4.99
N ASP A 318 -13.88 13.18 -4.24
CA ASP A 318 -15.03 13.92 -4.80
C ASP A 318 -14.59 15.23 -5.47
N SER A 319 -13.76 16.02 -4.80
CA SER A 319 -13.28 17.28 -5.37
C SER A 319 -12.45 17.07 -6.64
N VAL A 320 -11.57 16.05 -6.66
CA VAL A 320 -10.78 15.70 -7.85
C VAL A 320 -11.70 15.36 -9.02
N LEU A 321 -12.69 14.48 -8.82
CA LEU A 321 -13.57 14.02 -9.89
C LEU A 321 -14.57 15.10 -10.30
N THR A 322 -15.28 15.71 -9.37
CA THR A 322 -16.37 16.65 -9.64
C THR A 322 -15.85 17.93 -10.30
N ILE A 323 -14.71 18.46 -9.87
CA ILE A 323 -14.14 19.69 -10.45
C ILE A 323 -13.73 19.48 -11.91
N GLU A 324 -13.04 18.37 -12.22
CA GLU A 324 -12.66 18.05 -13.60
C GLU A 324 -13.90 17.84 -14.46
N LYS A 325 -14.92 17.15 -13.92
CA LYS A 325 -16.16 16.85 -14.66
C LYS A 325 -16.93 18.12 -15.03
N GLU A 326 -17.05 19.05 -14.10
CA GLU A 326 -17.68 20.34 -14.35
C GLU A 326 -16.88 21.16 -15.36
N LEU A 327 -15.55 21.13 -15.27
CA LEU A 327 -14.67 21.88 -16.17
C LEU A 327 -14.73 21.34 -17.59
N SER A 328 -14.71 20.01 -17.78
CA SER A 328 -14.83 19.37 -19.10
C SER A 328 -16.17 19.64 -19.79
N GLN A 329 -17.23 19.94 -19.04
CA GLN A 329 -18.52 20.36 -19.61
C GLN A 329 -18.51 21.82 -20.08
N GLN A 330 -17.67 22.65 -19.50
CA GLN A 330 -17.58 24.09 -19.81
C GLN A 330 -16.52 24.40 -20.88
N TYR A 331 -15.47 23.58 -20.99
CA TYR A 331 -14.41 23.75 -21.96
C TYR A 331 -14.78 23.17 -23.34
N PRO A 332 -14.46 23.87 -24.45
CA PRO A 332 -14.61 23.31 -25.80
C PRO A 332 -13.83 21.99 -25.94
N PRO A 333 -14.42 20.91 -26.50
CA PRO A 333 -13.76 19.61 -26.58
C PRO A 333 -12.41 19.62 -27.31
N ASP A 334 -12.26 20.50 -28.30
CA ASP A 334 -11.03 20.70 -29.08
C ASP A 334 -9.92 21.46 -28.32
N GLN A 335 -10.21 21.99 -27.13
CA GLN A 335 -9.26 22.72 -26.28
C GLN A 335 -8.87 21.95 -25.02
N GLN A 336 -9.45 20.77 -24.78
CA GLN A 336 -9.15 19.96 -23.60
C GLN A 336 -7.87 19.14 -23.79
N TYR A 337 -7.65 18.60 -24.99
CA TYR A 337 -6.53 17.70 -25.29
C TYR A 337 -5.67 18.21 -26.44
N CYS A 338 -4.36 18.19 -26.21
CA CYS A 338 -3.33 18.66 -27.12
C CYS A 338 -2.34 17.53 -27.43
N THR A 339 -1.77 17.56 -28.63
CA THR A 339 -0.67 16.66 -28.99
C THR A 339 0.66 17.29 -28.61
N GLU A 340 1.44 16.60 -27.78
CA GLU A 340 2.80 16.99 -27.40
C GLU A 340 3.79 15.88 -27.78
N TRP A 341 5.06 16.25 -27.99
CA TRP A 341 6.14 15.29 -28.24
C TRP A 341 6.86 14.96 -26.93
N ARG A 342 6.79 13.69 -26.50
CA ARG A 342 7.64 13.14 -25.43
C ARG A 342 8.71 12.26 -26.07
N GLY A 343 9.92 12.80 -26.17
CA GLY A 343 11.00 12.18 -26.95
C GLY A 343 10.60 12.06 -28.44
N ASN A 344 10.56 10.83 -28.95
CA ASN A 344 10.18 10.54 -30.34
C ASN A 344 8.71 10.14 -30.51
N SER A 345 7.90 10.21 -29.45
CA SER A 345 6.50 9.79 -29.47
C SER A 345 5.57 10.99 -29.31
N ALA A 346 4.58 11.10 -30.20
CA ALA A 346 3.47 12.03 -30.04
C ALA A 346 2.47 11.46 -29.03
N VAL A 347 2.17 12.20 -27.98
CA VAL A 347 1.24 11.82 -26.91
C VAL A 347 0.10 12.82 -26.84
N THR A 348 -1.11 12.32 -26.58
CA THR A 348 -2.28 13.15 -26.30
C THR A 348 -2.34 13.43 -24.81
N VAL A 349 -2.27 14.70 -24.44
CA VAL A 349 -2.27 15.16 -23.04
C VAL A 349 -3.26 16.29 -22.83
N PRO A 350 -3.74 16.53 -21.60
CA PRO A 350 -4.51 17.72 -21.28
C PRO A 350 -3.74 18.99 -21.68
N CYS A 351 -4.35 19.87 -22.46
CA CYS A 351 -3.74 21.14 -22.88
C CYS A 351 -3.34 21.98 -21.66
N GLU A 352 -2.31 22.83 -21.78
CA GLU A 352 -1.83 23.64 -20.67
C GLU A 352 -2.92 24.56 -20.09
N ALA A 353 -3.71 25.24 -20.94
CA ALA A 353 -4.79 26.11 -20.49
C ALA A 353 -5.89 25.37 -19.70
N TYR A 354 -6.28 24.19 -20.19
CA TYR A 354 -7.23 23.32 -19.49
C TYR A 354 -6.64 22.80 -18.16
N SER A 355 -5.36 22.41 -18.17
CA SER A 355 -4.62 21.99 -16.98
C SER A 355 -4.53 23.08 -15.92
N ARG A 356 -4.26 24.33 -16.34
CA ARG A 356 -4.20 25.49 -15.46
C ARG A 356 -5.57 25.80 -14.85
N ALA A 357 -6.63 25.80 -15.66
CA ALA A 357 -7.98 26.00 -15.15
C ALA A 357 -8.40 24.91 -14.15
N TYR A 358 -8.03 23.65 -14.38
CA TYR A 358 -8.27 22.58 -13.41
C TYR A 358 -7.47 22.78 -12.13
N HIS A 359 -6.16 23.06 -12.26
CA HIS A 359 -5.26 23.34 -11.14
C HIS A 359 -5.74 24.51 -10.25
N ASP A 360 -6.16 25.61 -10.87
CA ASP A 360 -6.69 26.79 -10.19
C ASP A 360 -7.97 26.44 -9.41
N ARG A 361 -8.87 25.64 -9.99
CA ARG A 361 -10.11 25.20 -9.31
C ARG A 361 -9.85 24.21 -8.19
N LEU A 362 -8.81 23.38 -8.29
CA LEU A 362 -8.33 22.54 -7.18
C LEU A 362 -7.75 23.37 -6.03
N GLY A 363 -7.51 24.68 -6.23
CA GLY A 363 -7.19 25.63 -5.18
C GLY A 363 -5.94 25.25 -4.39
N GLY A 364 -4.87 24.83 -5.08
CA GLY A 364 -3.59 24.44 -4.46
C GLY A 364 -3.57 23.04 -3.83
N MET A 365 -4.58 22.19 -4.10
CA MET A 365 -4.65 20.83 -3.54
C MET A 365 -3.40 19.99 -3.84
N VAL A 366 -2.94 19.99 -5.10
CA VAL A 366 -1.78 19.17 -5.53
C VAL A 366 -0.52 19.55 -4.77
N GLU A 367 -0.26 20.87 -4.65
CA GLU A 367 0.87 21.38 -3.87
C GLU A 367 0.77 20.96 -2.40
N ARG A 368 -0.40 21.14 -1.77
CA ARG A 368 -0.61 20.74 -0.37
C ARG A 368 -0.33 19.25 -0.15
N ARG A 369 -0.86 18.38 -1.01
CA ARG A 369 -0.62 16.92 -0.92
C ARG A 369 0.85 16.57 -1.11
N MET A 370 1.55 17.21 -2.05
CA MET A 370 2.99 17.00 -2.22
C MET A 370 3.80 17.47 -1.00
N ARG A 371 3.45 18.62 -0.40
CA ARG A 371 4.09 19.14 0.81
C ARG A 371 3.85 18.21 2.01
N GLU A 372 2.63 17.74 2.20
CA GLU A 372 2.29 16.77 3.24
C GLU A 372 3.05 15.46 3.04
N ALA A 373 3.16 14.96 1.80
CA ALA A 373 3.94 13.79 1.47
C ALA A 373 5.43 13.97 1.81
N ILE A 374 6.05 15.11 1.47
CA ILE A 374 7.46 15.41 1.82
C ILE A 374 7.66 15.34 3.34
N LEU A 375 6.77 15.97 4.10
CA LEU A 375 6.87 15.99 5.56
C LEU A 375 6.63 14.59 6.14
N ALA A 376 5.67 13.83 5.61
CA ALA A 376 5.37 12.47 6.03
C ALA A 376 6.54 11.51 5.77
N VAL A 377 7.16 11.58 4.59
CA VAL A 377 8.33 10.76 4.23
C VAL A 377 9.50 11.05 5.16
N SER A 378 9.84 12.32 5.35
CA SER A 378 10.94 12.70 6.24
C SER A 378 10.67 12.31 7.70
N SER A 379 9.43 12.46 8.16
CA SER A 379 8.98 12.04 9.50
C SER A 379 9.01 10.53 9.67
N ALA A 380 8.67 9.76 8.64
CA ALA A 380 8.74 8.30 8.64
C ALA A 380 10.19 7.80 8.72
N TRP A 381 11.09 8.35 7.90
CA TRP A 381 12.52 8.04 7.99
C TRP A 381 13.11 8.39 9.36
N TYR A 382 12.78 9.57 9.89
CA TYR A 382 13.21 10.01 11.21
C TYR A 382 12.68 9.09 12.32
N THR A 383 11.40 8.74 12.28
CA THR A 383 10.78 7.82 13.24
C THR A 383 11.46 6.45 13.21
N ALA A 384 11.73 5.90 12.02
CA ALA A 384 12.41 4.62 11.89
C ALA A 384 13.84 4.65 12.46
N TRP A 385 14.56 5.76 12.30
CA TRP A 385 15.88 5.96 12.90
C TRP A 385 15.82 6.10 14.44
N VAL A 386 14.84 6.85 14.96
CA VAL A 386 14.60 6.98 16.42
C VAL A 386 14.26 5.64 17.05
N ASP A 387 13.32 4.88 16.45
CA ASP A 387 12.91 3.55 16.90
C ASP A 387 14.02 2.48 16.79
N ALA A 388 15.08 2.80 16.04
CA ALA A 388 16.28 1.99 15.96
C ALA A 388 17.30 2.30 17.07
N GLY A 389 17.01 3.25 17.96
CA GLY A 389 17.92 3.70 19.02
C GLY A 389 18.89 4.80 18.58
N GLN A 390 18.55 5.53 17.51
CA GLN A 390 19.34 6.65 16.98
C GLN A 390 20.81 6.27 16.70
N PRO A 391 21.07 5.18 15.95
CA PRO A 391 22.45 4.78 15.66
C PRO A 391 23.20 5.91 14.94
N ASP A 392 24.48 6.08 15.27
CA ASP A 392 25.34 7.05 14.60
C ASP A 392 25.54 6.65 13.13
N LEU A 393 25.15 7.54 12.21
CA LEU A 393 25.21 7.28 10.78
C LEU A 393 26.54 7.71 10.13
N ARG A 394 27.46 8.34 10.87
CA ARG A 394 28.79 8.72 10.37
C ARG A 394 29.58 7.53 9.79
N PRO A 395 29.65 6.37 10.47
CA PRO A 395 30.36 5.20 9.92
C PRO A 395 29.77 4.74 8.58
N LEU A 396 28.44 4.81 8.45
CA LEU A 396 27.73 4.41 7.23
C LEU A 396 27.98 5.39 6.07
N ALA A 397 28.29 6.65 6.39
CA ALA A 397 28.71 7.67 5.44
C ALA A 397 30.24 7.64 5.14
N GLY A 398 30.97 6.63 5.64
CA GLY A 398 32.44 6.56 5.50
C GLY A 398 33.20 7.59 6.34
N ILE A 399 32.53 8.20 7.32
CA ILE A 399 33.12 9.19 8.24
C ILE A 399 33.50 8.47 9.54
N PRO A 400 34.78 8.53 9.97
CA PRO A 400 35.19 7.93 11.24
C PRO A 400 34.42 8.53 12.42
N LEU A 401 34.15 7.70 13.43
CA LEU A 401 33.65 8.19 14.70
C LEU A 401 34.68 9.14 15.33
N PRO A 402 34.24 10.22 16.00
CA PRO A 402 35.13 11.02 16.81
C PRO A 402 35.81 10.10 17.86
N PRO A 403 37.04 10.42 18.26
CA PRO A 403 37.68 9.72 19.37
C PRO A 403 36.72 9.71 20.55
N GLU A 404 36.54 8.55 21.18
CA GLU A 404 35.74 8.42 22.39
C GLU A 404 36.24 9.50 23.38
N GLU A 405 35.39 10.47 23.71
CA GLU A 405 35.70 11.43 24.76
C GLU A 405 35.82 10.61 26.04
N ALA A 406 37.04 10.24 26.39
CA ALA A 406 37.33 9.65 27.68
C ALA A 406 36.76 10.62 28.72
N MET A 407 35.66 10.24 29.36
CA MET A 407 35.20 10.95 30.54
C MET A 407 36.41 11.07 31.45
N PRO A 408 36.85 12.30 31.82
CA PRO A 408 38.01 12.42 32.67
C PRO A 408 37.70 11.66 33.97
N ALA A 409 38.54 10.65 34.25
CA ALA A 409 38.46 9.79 35.43
C ALA A 409 38.53 10.57 36.76
N ASP A 410 38.77 11.88 36.69
CA ASP A 410 38.92 12.80 37.82
C ASP A 410 37.59 13.43 38.29
N SER A 411 36.46 13.09 37.66
CA SER A 411 35.12 13.54 38.12
C SER A 411 34.53 12.68 39.27
N LEU A 412 35.23 11.63 39.71
CA LEU A 412 34.83 10.77 40.84
C LEU A 412 35.68 10.95 42.12
N GLN A 413 36.59 11.92 42.15
CA GLN A 413 37.39 12.23 43.35
C GLN A 413 37.52 13.73 43.60
N GLN A 414 36.41 14.46 43.61
CA GLN A 414 36.39 15.71 44.38
C GLN A 414 35.99 15.39 45.82
N PRO A 415 36.88 15.57 46.82
CA PRO A 415 36.46 15.45 48.21
C PRO A 415 35.40 16.51 48.48
N VAL A 416 34.24 16.06 48.98
CA VAL A 416 33.15 16.92 49.45
C VAL A 416 33.75 17.96 50.38
N LYS A 417 33.71 19.23 49.95
CA LYS A 417 34.11 20.37 50.77
C LYS A 417 33.25 20.33 52.05
N PRO A 418 33.82 20.27 53.26
CA PRO A 418 33.01 20.29 54.46
C PRO A 418 32.21 21.59 54.52
N LEU A 419 30.89 21.45 54.68
CA LEU A 419 29.96 22.55 54.93
C LEU A 419 30.44 23.30 56.18
N ARG A 420 30.56 24.63 56.07
CA ARG A 420 30.86 25.47 57.23
C ARG A 420 29.65 25.42 58.16
N PRO A 421 29.83 25.15 59.48
CA PRO A 421 28.83 25.51 60.45
C PRO A 421 28.77 27.04 60.55
N HIS A 422 27.71 27.59 61.11
CA HIS A 422 27.43 29.03 61.32
C HIS A 422 26.71 29.77 60.18
N GLU A 423 25.51 29.32 59.83
CA GLU A 423 24.39 30.24 59.59
C GLU A 423 23.22 29.73 60.43
N GLY A 424 23.21 30.24 61.66
CA GLY A 424 22.22 30.01 62.69
C GLY A 424 22.36 31.17 63.65
N GLU A 425 21.83 32.33 63.23
CA GLU A 425 21.26 33.39 64.06
C GLU A 425 20.35 34.27 63.18
#